data_AF-A0A924C6Y5-F1
#
_entry.id   AF-A0A924C6Y5-F1
#
_cell.length_a   1.000
_cell.length_b   1.000
_cell.length_c   1.000
_cell.angle_alpha   90.00
_cell.angle_beta   90.00
_cell.angle_gamma   90.00
#
_symmetry.space_group_name_H-M   'P 1'
#
loop_
_entity.id
_entity.type
_entity.pdbx_description
1 polymer ?
#
loop_
_entity_poly.entity_id
_entity_poly.type
_entity_poly.pdbx_seq_one_letter_code
_entity_poly.pdbx_strand_id
1 'polypeptide(L)'
;SLQELNQNKEVASNSQIMFLCLHAAGLNLIPVSVIAVRAAQHASDPTDVFLPCMIVTFVGTMTAMIIVSFKQKINLFQPVILGWVFGISAIIALLVLYVTRLDAAGIQLFSGKLSNGLILLVFLLIVLGGMYKRIDLFAAFIDGAKNGFDTAIRIIPYILGILVAVSMLRTSGTFDTVINGMKHFFAMLGADTRFVDGLPTALIRPLSGGAARGMMVSTMTTFGPDSFASKLSGIFQGASDTTFYVVAVYFGSVNIRNTRYAIGSMLLADLAGVITAIILCYLFFGSSM
;
A
#
# COMPACT_ATOMS: atom_id res chain seq x y z
N SER A 1 19.44 3.19 14.28
CA SER A 1 18.37 2.39 13.63
C SER A 1 17.46 1.76 14.68
N LEU A 2 16.21 1.38 14.33
CA LEU A 2 15.34 0.61 15.26
C LEU A 2 15.96 -0.72 15.69
N GLN A 3 16.86 -1.27 14.85
CA GLN A 3 17.61 -2.47 15.15
C GLN A 3 18.72 -2.23 16.18
N GLU A 4 19.39 -1.07 16.22
CA GLU A 4 20.39 -0.74 17.26
C GLU A 4 19.76 -0.78 18.66
N LEU A 5 18.54 -0.25 18.79
CA LEU A 5 17.77 -0.24 20.05
C LEU A 5 17.17 -1.61 20.41
N ASN A 6 17.20 -2.58 19.49
CA ASN A 6 16.64 -3.91 19.71
C ASN A 6 17.58 -4.75 20.59
N GLN A 7 17.08 -5.22 21.74
CA GLN A 7 17.84 -6.08 22.66
C GLN A 7 18.11 -7.47 22.05
N ASN A 8 17.21 -7.99 21.22
CA ASN A 8 17.38 -9.28 20.55
C ASN A 8 17.40 -9.08 19.02
N LYS A 9 18.60 -9.08 18.43
CA LYS A 9 18.79 -8.77 17.01
C LYS A 9 18.09 -9.73 16.06
N GLU A 10 17.80 -10.97 16.46
CA GLU A 10 17.15 -11.96 15.60
C GLU A 10 15.61 -11.90 15.66
N VAL A 11 15.05 -11.14 16.62
CA VAL A 11 13.60 -11.11 16.91
C VAL A 11 13.04 -9.70 16.75
N ALA A 12 11.93 -9.57 16.02
CA ALA A 12 11.28 -8.28 15.80
C ALA A 12 10.82 -7.60 17.11
N SER A 13 11.31 -6.38 17.35
CA SER A 13 10.89 -5.56 18.48
C SER A 13 9.48 -5.00 18.27
N ASN A 14 8.79 -4.62 19.35
CA ASN A 14 7.45 -4.04 19.25
C ASN A 14 7.44 -2.77 18.37
N SER A 15 8.46 -1.92 18.49
CA SER A 15 8.60 -0.71 17.67
C SER A 15 8.80 -1.02 16.19
N GLN A 16 9.59 -2.06 15.85
CA GLN A 16 9.75 -2.51 14.47
C GLN A 16 8.43 -3.03 13.90
N ILE A 17 7.67 -3.82 14.69
CA ILE A 17 6.38 -4.36 14.26
C ILE A 17 5.37 -3.23 14.02
N MET A 18 5.25 -2.27 14.95
CA MET A 18 4.36 -1.12 14.78
C MET A 18 4.73 -0.31 13.54
N PHE A 19 6.01 0.04 13.40
CA PHE A 19 6.51 0.77 12.25
C PHE A 19 6.18 0.06 10.92
N LEU A 20 6.46 -1.24 10.84
CA LEU A 20 6.21 -2.02 9.62
C LEU A 20 4.72 -2.19 9.31
N CYS A 21 3.89 -2.43 10.31
CA CYS A 21 2.45 -2.61 10.08
C CYS A 21 1.80 -1.32 9.60
N LEU A 22 2.17 -0.17 10.18
CA LEU A 22 1.68 1.13 9.72
C LEU A 22 2.21 1.49 8.32
N HIS A 23 3.46 1.14 8.00
CA HIS A 23 4.01 1.39 6.68
C HIS A 23 3.38 0.47 5.62
N ALA A 24 3.16 -0.80 5.93
CA ALA A 24 2.56 -1.74 4.99
C ALA A 24 1.08 -1.46 4.71
N ALA A 25 0.37 -0.89 5.68
CA ALA A 25 -0.96 -0.34 5.42
C ALA A 25 -0.96 0.77 4.35
N GLY A 26 0.21 1.38 4.09
CA GLY A 26 0.49 2.13 2.87
C GLY A 26 -0.45 3.31 2.67
N LEU A 27 -0.54 4.21 3.67
CA LEU A 27 -1.40 5.39 3.61
C LEU A 27 -1.05 6.24 2.38
N ASN A 28 -1.81 6.01 1.31
CA ASN A 28 -1.65 6.68 0.05
C ASN A 28 -2.67 7.81 -0.06
N LEU A 29 -2.17 9.05 -0.12
CA LEU A 29 -3.01 10.24 -0.17
C LEU A 29 -3.64 10.44 -1.54
N ILE A 30 -2.86 10.21 -2.61
CA ILE A 30 -3.31 10.36 -3.99
C ILE A 30 -2.79 9.17 -4.79
N PRO A 31 -3.65 8.27 -5.29
CA PRO A 31 -3.26 7.11 -6.08
C PRO A 31 -2.92 7.50 -7.52
N VAL A 32 -1.97 8.43 -7.70
CA VAL A 32 -1.56 8.97 -9.01
C VAL A 32 -1.21 7.85 -9.99
N SER A 33 -0.53 6.81 -9.51
CA SER A 33 -0.13 5.70 -10.38
C SER A 33 -1.30 4.82 -10.85
N VAL A 34 -2.44 4.82 -10.15
CA VAL A 34 -3.68 4.16 -10.59
C VAL A 34 -4.41 5.07 -11.58
N ILE A 35 -4.55 6.36 -11.24
CA ILE A 35 -5.17 7.38 -12.11
C ILE A 35 -4.45 7.44 -13.46
N ALA A 36 -3.11 7.42 -13.47
CA ALA A 36 -2.32 7.43 -14.69
C ALA A 36 -2.57 6.19 -15.56
N VAL A 37 -2.68 5.01 -14.96
CA VAL A 37 -3.00 3.79 -15.73
C VAL A 37 -4.43 3.83 -16.25
N ARG A 38 -5.41 4.29 -15.45
CA ARG A 38 -6.80 4.47 -15.90
C ARG A 38 -6.87 5.45 -17.08
N ALA A 39 -6.15 6.56 -17.00
CA ALA A 39 -6.07 7.55 -18.08
C ALA A 39 -5.40 6.96 -19.34
N ALA A 40 -4.32 6.20 -19.17
CA ALA A 40 -3.63 5.52 -20.28
C ALA A 40 -4.51 4.45 -20.96
N GLN A 41 -5.40 3.82 -20.20
CA GLN A 41 -6.39 2.85 -20.70
C GLN A 41 -7.71 3.51 -21.13
N HIS A 42 -7.76 4.85 -21.26
CA HIS A 42 -8.93 5.60 -21.72
C HIS A 42 -10.19 5.44 -20.87
N ALA A 43 -10.06 5.35 -19.54
CA ALA A 43 -11.20 5.43 -18.63
C ALA A 43 -11.94 6.78 -18.80
N SER A 44 -13.27 6.74 -18.77
CA SER A 44 -14.11 7.94 -18.94
C SER A 44 -13.87 8.97 -17.84
N ASP A 45 -13.74 8.50 -16.60
CA ASP A 45 -13.26 9.29 -15.46
C ASP A 45 -12.11 8.53 -14.76
N PRO A 46 -10.84 8.90 -15.02
CA PRO A 46 -9.70 8.26 -14.36
C PRO A 46 -9.62 8.50 -12.85
N THR A 47 -10.34 9.51 -12.34
CA THR A 47 -10.26 9.97 -10.94
C THR A 47 -11.36 9.43 -10.04
N ASP A 48 -12.38 8.80 -10.58
CA ASP A 48 -13.52 8.26 -9.83
C ASP A 48 -13.11 7.29 -8.69
N VAL A 49 -12.03 6.53 -8.85
CA VAL A 49 -11.46 5.64 -7.83
C VAL A 49 -10.69 6.36 -6.71
N PHE A 50 -10.45 7.67 -6.81
CA PHE A 50 -9.64 8.45 -5.87
C PHE A 50 -10.17 8.36 -4.44
N LEU A 51 -11.43 8.73 -4.23
CA LEU A 51 -12.02 8.82 -2.90
C LEU A 51 -12.15 7.43 -2.24
N PRO A 52 -12.66 6.39 -2.94
CA PRO A 52 -12.63 5.03 -2.42
C PRO A 52 -11.23 4.54 -2.05
N CYS A 53 -10.21 4.75 -2.92
CA CYS A 53 -8.82 4.38 -2.62
C CYS A 53 -8.36 4.96 -1.27
N MET A 54 -8.54 6.26 -1.09
CA MET A 54 -8.04 6.95 0.10
C MET A 54 -8.79 6.54 1.37
N ILE A 55 -10.10 6.27 1.30
CA ILE A 55 -10.83 5.73 2.45
C ILE A 55 -10.29 4.35 2.81
N VAL A 56 -10.03 3.48 1.82
CA VAL A 56 -9.46 2.14 2.07
C VAL A 56 -8.07 2.24 2.72
N THR A 57 -7.19 3.11 2.23
CA THR A 57 -5.83 3.28 2.80
C THR A 57 -5.89 3.78 4.25
N PHE A 58 -6.81 4.70 4.54
CA PHE A 58 -7.05 5.18 5.88
C PHE A 58 -7.58 4.09 6.81
N VAL A 59 -8.58 3.33 6.38
CA VAL A 59 -9.14 2.20 7.15
C VAL A 59 -8.09 1.11 7.36
N GLY A 60 -7.27 0.80 6.36
CA GLY A 60 -6.14 -0.13 6.49
C GLY A 60 -5.14 0.33 7.54
N THR A 61 -4.79 1.61 7.53
CA THR A 61 -3.86 2.21 8.50
C THR A 61 -4.42 2.18 9.92
N MET A 62 -5.70 2.51 10.09
CA MET A 62 -6.38 2.43 11.39
C MET A 62 -6.47 0.98 11.87
N THR A 63 -6.78 0.04 10.97
CA THR A 63 -6.86 -1.38 11.30
C THR A 63 -5.50 -1.92 11.76
N ALA A 64 -4.41 -1.61 11.04
CA ALA A 64 -3.06 -1.97 11.44
C ALA A 64 -2.70 -1.38 12.81
N MET A 65 -3.01 -0.10 13.04
CA MET A 65 -2.79 0.56 14.33
C MET A 65 -3.54 -0.14 15.45
N ILE A 66 -4.82 -0.48 15.24
CA ILE A 66 -5.69 -1.13 16.23
C ILE A 66 -5.19 -2.54 16.56
N ILE A 67 -4.91 -3.36 15.54
CA ILE A 67 -4.45 -4.74 15.73
C ILE A 67 -3.14 -4.77 16.52
N VAL A 68 -2.17 -3.95 16.13
CA VAL A 68 -0.86 -3.91 16.80
C VAL A 68 -0.99 -3.31 18.20
N SER A 69 -1.77 -2.24 18.38
CA SER A 69 -1.97 -1.64 19.69
C SER A 69 -2.65 -2.58 20.66
N PHE A 70 -3.63 -3.37 20.20
CA PHE A 70 -4.24 -4.42 21.00
C PHE A 70 -3.22 -5.48 21.43
N LYS A 71 -2.40 -5.99 20.50
CA LYS A 71 -1.35 -6.97 20.81
C LYS A 71 -0.25 -6.42 21.72
N GLN A 72 0.09 -5.14 21.59
CA GLN A 72 1.12 -4.47 22.38
C GLN A 72 0.57 -3.83 23.66
N LYS A 73 -0.74 -3.92 23.92
CA LYS A 73 -1.43 -3.29 25.06
C LYS A 73 -1.21 -1.76 25.13
N ILE A 74 -1.18 -1.10 23.97
CA ILE A 74 -1.11 0.36 23.86
C ILE A 74 -2.52 0.93 24.01
N ASN A 75 -2.68 1.92 24.90
CA ASN A 75 -3.94 2.63 25.04
C ASN A 75 -4.11 3.66 23.91
N LEU A 76 -4.97 3.36 22.95
CA LEU A 76 -5.27 4.26 21.81
C LEU A 76 -6.00 5.54 22.23
N PHE A 77 -6.70 5.53 23.37
CA PHE A 77 -7.44 6.69 23.87
C PHE A 77 -6.55 7.70 24.60
N GLN A 78 -5.24 7.50 24.62
CA GLN A 78 -4.35 8.50 25.17
C GLN A 78 -4.46 9.81 24.36
N PRO A 79 -4.56 10.99 25.01
CA PRO A 79 -4.78 12.27 24.32
C PRO A 79 -3.76 12.56 23.22
N VAL A 80 -2.52 12.09 23.37
CA VAL A 80 -1.46 12.26 22.36
C VAL A 80 -1.76 11.48 21.08
N ILE A 81 -2.15 10.20 21.19
CA ILE A 81 -2.51 9.40 20.01
C ILE A 81 -3.74 9.99 19.34
N LEU A 82 -4.78 10.31 20.14
CA LEU A 82 -5.99 10.93 19.60
C LEU A 82 -5.69 12.24 18.89
N GLY A 83 -4.85 13.10 19.48
CA GLY A 83 -4.41 14.35 18.86
C GLY A 83 -3.74 14.14 17.50
N TRP A 84 -2.86 13.15 17.38
CA TRP A 84 -2.23 12.80 16.11
C TRP A 84 -3.22 12.23 15.10
N VAL A 85 -4.08 11.29 15.51
CA VAL A 85 -5.07 10.66 14.63
C VAL A 85 -6.06 11.72 14.12
N PHE A 86 -6.62 12.55 15.00
CA PHE A 86 -7.55 13.62 14.60
C PHE A 86 -6.86 14.71 13.79
N GLY A 87 -5.63 15.10 14.13
CA GLY A 87 -4.86 16.09 13.38
C GLY A 87 -4.58 15.65 11.94
N ILE A 88 -4.08 14.41 11.78
CA ILE A 88 -3.83 13.83 10.45
C ILE A 88 -5.15 13.67 9.68
N SER A 89 -6.21 13.19 10.34
CA SER A 89 -7.53 13.04 9.73
C SER A 89 -8.09 14.38 9.24
N ALA A 90 -7.92 15.46 10.00
CA ALA A 90 -8.34 16.79 9.59
C ALA A 90 -7.57 17.30 8.36
N ILE A 91 -6.25 17.07 8.31
CA ILE A 91 -5.42 17.43 7.15
C ILE A 91 -5.86 16.63 5.92
N ILE A 92 -6.09 15.32 6.06
CA ILE A 92 -6.58 14.48 4.97
C ILE A 92 -7.95 14.96 4.50
N ALA A 93 -8.88 15.27 5.40
CA ALA A 93 -10.20 15.78 5.04
C ALA A 93 -10.11 17.11 4.25
N LEU A 94 -9.26 18.04 4.69
CA LEU A 94 -9.01 19.29 3.96
C LEU A 94 -8.41 19.04 2.58
N LEU A 95 -7.46 18.11 2.48
CA LEU A 95 -6.85 17.71 1.22
C LEU A 95 -7.90 17.13 0.26
N VAL A 96 -8.78 16.26 0.76
CA VAL A 96 -9.89 15.70 -0.04
C VAL A 96 -10.79 16.79 -0.56
N LEU A 97 -11.27 17.68 0.31
CA LEU A 97 -12.16 18.78 -0.06
C LEU A 97 -11.56 19.70 -1.13
N TYR A 98 -10.23 19.84 -1.13
CA TYR A 98 -9.50 20.57 -2.16
C TYR A 98 -9.38 19.76 -3.46
N VAL A 99 -8.89 18.52 -3.37
CA VAL A 99 -8.60 17.65 -4.53
C VAL A 99 -9.87 17.28 -5.28
N THR A 100 -11.01 17.10 -4.61
CA THR A 100 -12.30 16.81 -5.27
C THR A 100 -12.85 17.98 -6.10
N ARG A 101 -12.24 19.18 -6.02
CA ARG A 101 -12.59 20.32 -6.88
C ARG A 101 -11.74 20.39 -8.14
N LEU A 102 -10.73 19.51 -8.27
CA LEU A 102 -9.82 19.45 -9.40
C LEU A 102 -10.24 18.35 -10.38
N ASP A 103 -9.94 18.55 -11.65
CA ASP A 103 -10.03 17.52 -12.68
C ASP A 103 -8.79 16.62 -12.70
N ALA A 104 -8.79 15.58 -13.53
CA ALA A 104 -7.67 14.63 -13.62
C ALA A 104 -6.32 15.30 -13.89
N ALA A 105 -6.28 16.30 -14.77
CA ALA A 105 -5.07 17.06 -15.07
C ALA A 105 -4.63 17.92 -13.86
N GLY A 106 -5.57 18.57 -13.18
CA GLY A 106 -5.33 19.34 -11.97
C GLY A 106 -4.77 18.49 -10.83
N ILE A 107 -5.30 17.28 -10.61
CA ILE A 107 -4.80 16.33 -9.60
C ILE A 107 -3.35 15.93 -9.91
N GLN A 108 -3.03 15.62 -11.17
CA GLN A 108 -1.67 15.26 -11.58
C GLN A 108 -0.70 16.43 -11.40
N LEU A 109 -1.11 17.65 -11.79
CA LEU A 109 -0.28 18.85 -11.64
C LEU A 109 -0.04 19.18 -10.17
N PHE A 110 -1.08 19.16 -9.34
CA PHE A 110 -0.97 19.41 -7.90
C PHE A 110 -0.08 18.36 -7.24
N SER A 111 -0.35 17.07 -7.47
CA SER A 111 0.45 15.99 -6.89
C SER A 111 1.90 16.02 -7.37
N GLY A 112 2.16 16.37 -8.63
CA GLY A 112 3.51 16.51 -9.17
C GLY A 112 4.28 17.66 -8.53
N LYS A 113 3.65 18.84 -8.40
CA LYS A 113 4.25 19.99 -7.71
C LYS A 113 4.51 19.70 -6.23
N LEU A 114 3.54 19.11 -5.53
CA LEU A 114 3.68 18.74 -4.12
C LEU A 114 4.82 17.74 -3.93
N SER A 115 4.86 16.65 -4.70
CA SER A 115 5.89 15.62 -4.61
C SER A 115 7.29 16.18 -4.91
N ASN A 116 7.46 16.87 -6.03
CA ASN A 116 8.75 17.45 -6.41
C ASN A 116 9.21 18.52 -5.40
N GLY A 117 8.28 19.33 -4.90
CA GLY A 117 8.55 20.32 -3.86
C GLY A 117 9.02 19.68 -2.54
N LEU A 118 8.36 18.59 -2.10
CA LEU A 118 8.77 17.85 -0.90
C LEU A 118 10.14 17.17 -1.07
N ILE A 119 10.42 16.57 -2.25
CA ILE A 119 11.73 15.98 -2.54
C ILE A 119 12.82 17.05 -2.48
N LEU A 120 12.59 18.21 -3.11
CA LEU A 120 13.54 19.32 -3.10
C LEU A 120 13.73 19.87 -1.68
N LEU A 121 12.65 19.99 -0.90
CA LEU A 121 12.71 20.39 0.50
C LEU A 121 13.56 19.42 1.32
N VAL A 122 13.33 18.12 1.22
CA VAL A 122 14.11 17.10 1.95
C VAL A 122 15.59 17.16 1.54
N PHE A 123 15.88 17.30 0.25
CA PHE A 123 17.25 17.47 -0.23
C PHE A 123 17.92 18.70 0.38
N LEU A 124 17.25 19.86 0.36
CA LEU A 124 17.76 21.09 0.96
C LEU A 124 17.98 20.94 2.48
N LEU A 125 17.05 20.30 3.20
CA LEU A 125 17.19 20.04 4.63
C LEU A 125 18.39 19.14 4.94
N ILE A 126 18.65 18.11 4.11
CA ILE A 126 19.83 17.25 4.26
C ILE A 126 21.11 18.06 4.04
N VAL A 127 21.19 18.87 2.98
CA VAL A 127 22.37 19.69 2.67
C VAL A 127 22.62 20.72 3.78
N LEU A 128 21.59 21.48 4.17
CA LEU A 128 21.68 22.48 5.23
C LEU A 128 22.02 21.83 6.59
N GLY A 129 21.45 20.66 6.88
CA GLY A 129 21.76 19.88 8.08
C GLY A 129 23.21 19.40 8.10
N GLY A 130 23.73 18.92 6.97
CA GLY A 130 25.12 18.53 6.80
C GLY A 130 26.07 19.72 6.95
N MET A 131 25.74 20.87 6.35
CA MET A 131 26.51 22.12 6.53
C MET A 131 26.52 22.58 7.99
N TYR A 132 25.36 22.59 8.66
CA TYR A 132 25.22 22.98 10.06
C TYR A 132 26.03 22.08 10.99
N LYS A 133 26.00 20.76 10.75
CA LYS A 133 26.77 19.76 11.50
C LYS A 133 28.22 19.60 11.02
N ARG A 134 28.64 20.36 10.00
CA ARG A 134 29.97 20.29 9.37
C ARG A 134 30.35 18.87 8.93
N ILE A 135 29.39 18.16 8.35
CA ILE A 135 29.56 16.82 7.78
C ILE A 135 30.01 16.97 6.33
N ASP A 136 31.00 16.17 5.91
CA ASP A 136 31.34 16.02 4.50
C ASP A 136 30.20 15.27 3.79
N LEU A 137 29.34 16.04 3.11
CA LEU A 137 28.16 15.52 2.42
C LEU A 137 28.52 14.56 1.29
N PHE A 138 29.63 14.79 0.58
CA PHE A 138 30.01 13.94 -0.54
C PHE A 138 30.52 12.59 -0.01
N ALA A 139 31.43 12.60 0.96
CA ALA A 139 31.91 11.37 1.58
C ALA A 139 30.76 10.57 2.22
N ALA A 140 29.89 11.23 2.99
CA ALA A 140 28.72 10.60 3.61
C ALA A 140 27.74 10.02 2.58
N PHE A 141 27.53 10.70 1.45
CA PHE A 141 26.72 10.18 0.34
C PHE A 141 27.33 8.91 -0.27
N ILE A 142 28.64 8.90 -0.53
CA ILE A 142 29.33 7.73 -1.08
C ILE A 142 29.26 6.54 -0.12
N ASP A 143 29.48 6.76 1.18
CA ASP A 143 29.36 5.71 2.19
C ASP A 143 27.93 5.18 2.29
N GLY A 144 26.93 6.09 2.26
CA GLY A 144 25.52 5.72 2.20
C GLY A 144 25.18 4.87 0.97
N ALA A 145 25.69 5.26 -0.21
CA ALA A 145 25.47 4.54 -1.46
C ALA A 145 26.09 3.13 -1.43
N LYS A 146 27.31 2.96 -0.89
CA LYS A 146 27.95 1.66 -0.70
C LYS A 146 27.14 0.74 0.22
N ASN A 147 26.72 1.25 1.38
CA ASN A 147 25.87 0.50 2.32
C ASN A 147 24.50 0.13 1.70
N GLY A 148 23.95 1.01 0.87
CA GLY A 148 22.74 0.75 0.09
C GLY A 148 22.92 -0.40 -0.90
N PHE A 149 24.08 -0.48 -1.57
CA PHE A 149 24.41 -1.57 -2.50
C PHE A 149 24.50 -2.92 -1.78
N ASP A 150 25.18 -2.98 -0.63
CA ASP A 150 25.24 -4.20 0.19
C ASP A 150 23.84 -4.64 0.65
N THR A 151 22.99 -3.68 1.01
CA THR A 151 21.60 -3.94 1.39
C THR A 151 20.81 -4.50 0.21
N ALA A 152 20.97 -3.95 -0.99
CA ALA A 152 20.32 -4.46 -2.20
C ALA A 152 20.72 -5.94 -2.45
N ILE A 153 22.01 -6.27 -2.39
CA ILE A 153 22.49 -7.66 -2.56
C ILE A 153 21.85 -8.61 -1.55
N ARG A 154 21.77 -8.21 -0.27
CA ARG A 154 21.15 -9.04 0.78
C ARG A 154 19.67 -9.32 0.53
N ILE A 155 18.96 -8.38 -0.11
CA ILE A 155 17.51 -8.47 -0.33
C ILE A 155 17.16 -9.26 -1.61
N ILE A 156 18.05 -9.28 -2.62
CA ILE A 156 17.81 -9.95 -3.92
C ILE A 156 17.22 -11.36 -3.78
N PRO A 157 17.77 -12.29 -2.96
CA PRO A 157 17.24 -13.64 -2.87
C PRO A 157 15.77 -13.70 -2.41
N TYR A 158 15.39 -12.83 -1.47
CA TYR A 158 14.03 -12.78 -0.94
C TYR A 158 13.04 -12.28 -2.00
N ILE A 159 13.41 -11.22 -2.74
CA ILE A 159 12.56 -10.69 -3.82
C ILE A 159 12.42 -11.73 -4.95
N LEU A 160 13.52 -12.37 -5.35
CA LEU A 160 13.49 -13.42 -6.38
C LEU A 160 12.54 -14.56 -5.99
N GLY A 161 12.59 -15.03 -4.74
CA GLY A 161 11.69 -16.06 -4.24
C GLY A 161 10.21 -15.67 -4.37
N ILE A 162 9.86 -14.45 -3.98
CA ILE A 162 8.49 -13.93 -4.10
C ILE A 162 8.06 -13.81 -5.57
N LEU A 163 8.92 -13.28 -6.45
CA LEU A 163 8.62 -13.11 -7.87
C LEU A 163 8.41 -14.46 -8.58
N VAL A 164 9.23 -15.46 -8.26
CA VAL A 164 9.09 -16.83 -8.78
C VAL A 164 7.78 -17.44 -8.26
N ALA A 165 7.50 -17.35 -6.96
CA ALA A 165 6.27 -17.88 -6.38
C ALA A 165 5.01 -17.28 -7.00
N VAL A 166 4.97 -15.94 -7.16
CA VAL A 166 3.86 -15.24 -7.82
C VAL A 166 3.72 -15.68 -9.27
N SER A 167 4.83 -15.82 -10.01
CA SER A 167 4.80 -16.25 -11.42
C SER A 167 4.30 -17.69 -11.56
N MET A 168 4.74 -18.61 -10.69
CA MET A 168 4.24 -19.99 -10.68
C MET A 168 2.74 -20.03 -10.37
N LEU A 169 2.29 -19.30 -9.35
CA LEU A 169 0.88 -19.26 -8.95
C LEU A 169 -0.03 -18.66 -10.04
N ARG A 170 0.49 -17.71 -10.82
CA ARG A 170 -0.20 -17.14 -11.97
C ARG A 170 -0.27 -18.12 -13.15
N THR A 171 0.83 -18.77 -13.49
CA THR A 171 0.90 -19.68 -14.65
C THR A 171 0.21 -21.01 -14.39
N SER A 172 0.05 -21.42 -13.12
CA SER A 172 -0.61 -22.68 -12.75
C SER A 172 -2.13 -22.71 -12.93
N GLY A 173 -2.78 -21.57 -13.19
CA GLY A 173 -4.25 -21.47 -13.23
C GLY A 173 -4.92 -21.57 -11.84
N THR A 174 -4.13 -21.52 -10.76
CA THR A 174 -4.65 -21.57 -9.39
C THR A 174 -5.56 -20.37 -9.10
N PHE A 175 -5.21 -19.18 -9.57
CA PHE A 175 -6.08 -18.01 -9.43
C PHE A 175 -7.43 -18.25 -10.10
N ASP A 176 -7.48 -18.73 -11.34
CA ASP A 176 -8.74 -18.98 -12.03
C ASP A 176 -9.62 -19.97 -11.25
N THR A 177 -9.01 -21.02 -10.69
CA THR A 177 -9.71 -22.02 -9.88
C THR A 177 -10.29 -21.39 -8.60
N VAL A 178 -9.50 -20.61 -7.86
CA VAL A 178 -9.95 -19.93 -6.64
C VAL A 178 -11.07 -18.93 -6.93
N ILE A 179 -10.90 -18.13 -7.98
CA ILE A 179 -11.85 -17.09 -8.40
C ILE A 179 -13.17 -17.71 -8.85
N ASN A 180 -13.13 -18.77 -9.66
CA ASN A 180 -14.34 -19.49 -10.07
C ASN A 180 -15.04 -20.16 -8.88
N GLY A 181 -14.27 -20.73 -7.94
CA GLY A 181 -14.80 -21.29 -6.69
C GLY A 181 -15.52 -20.23 -5.85
N MET A 182 -14.92 -19.04 -5.69
CA MET A 182 -15.55 -17.91 -5.01
C MET A 182 -16.81 -17.45 -5.73
N LYS A 183 -16.77 -17.33 -7.06
CA LYS A 183 -17.93 -16.94 -7.88
C LYS A 183 -19.10 -17.89 -7.66
N HIS A 184 -18.85 -19.20 -7.71
CA HIS A 184 -19.88 -20.21 -7.48
C HIS A 184 -20.42 -20.16 -6.04
N PHE A 185 -19.54 -20.04 -5.04
CA PHE A 185 -19.93 -19.92 -3.63
C PHE A 185 -20.85 -18.73 -3.38
N PHE A 186 -20.47 -17.53 -3.83
CA PHE A 186 -21.30 -16.33 -3.64
C PHE A 186 -22.57 -16.35 -4.49
N ALA A 187 -22.53 -16.94 -5.69
CA ALA A 187 -23.73 -17.13 -6.51
C ALA A 187 -24.75 -18.05 -5.84
N MET A 188 -24.31 -19.13 -5.17
CA MET A 188 -25.20 -20.01 -4.40
C MET A 188 -25.87 -19.30 -3.22
N LEU A 189 -25.23 -18.28 -2.65
CA LEU A 189 -25.78 -17.44 -1.59
C LEU A 189 -26.72 -16.33 -2.12
N GLY A 190 -26.93 -16.26 -3.44
CA GLY A 190 -27.71 -15.18 -4.07
C GLY A 190 -27.03 -13.81 -3.99
N ALA A 191 -25.73 -13.76 -3.70
CA ALA A 191 -24.98 -12.52 -3.61
C ALA A 191 -24.52 -12.02 -4.99
N ASP A 192 -24.34 -10.71 -5.11
CA ASP A 192 -23.73 -10.10 -6.29
C ASP A 192 -22.26 -10.54 -6.42
N THR A 193 -21.90 -11.14 -7.55
CA THR A 193 -20.56 -11.68 -7.80
C THR A 193 -19.64 -10.75 -8.61
N ARG A 194 -20.04 -9.52 -8.93
CA ARG A 194 -19.24 -8.58 -9.76
C ARG A 194 -17.85 -8.29 -9.18
N PHE A 195 -17.72 -8.32 -7.86
CA PHE A 195 -16.43 -8.09 -7.19
C PHE A 195 -15.41 -9.21 -7.46
N VAL A 196 -15.88 -10.43 -7.77
CA VAL A 196 -15.03 -11.62 -7.88
C VAL A 196 -14.01 -11.47 -9.01
N ASP A 197 -14.41 -10.84 -10.11
CA ASP A 197 -13.54 -10.63 -11.28
C ASP A 197 -12.40 -9.59 -11.01
N GLY A 198 -12.50 -8.81 -9.91
CA GLY A 198 -11.46 -7.89 -9.44
C GLY A 198 -10.52 -8.46 -8.36
N LEU A 199 -10.87 -9.58 -7.74
CA LEU A 199 -10.10 -10.20 -6.66
C LEU A 199 -8.67 -10.64 -7.00
N PRO A 200 -8.30 -11.02 -8.25
CA PRO A 200 -6.92 -11.40 -8.53
C PRO A 200 -5.91 -10.29 -8.18
N THR A 201 -6.30 -9.02 -8.34
CA THR A 201 -5.47 -7.87 -7.95
C THR A 201 -5.25 -7.84 -6.43
N ALA A 202 -6.31 -8.05 -5.64
CA ALA A 202 -6.24 -8.09 -4.18
C ALA A 202 -5.36 -9.24 -3.66
N LEU A 203 -5.45 -10.43 -4.26
CA LEU A 203 -4.67 -11.60 -3.83
C LEU A 203 -3.17 -11.43 -4.11
N ILE A 204 -2.81 -10.76 -5.21
CA ILE A 204 -1.41 -10.52 -5.56
C ILE A 204 -0.84 -9.32 -4.80
N ARG A 205 -1.66 -8.35 -4.38
CA ARG A 205 -1.20 -7.09 -3.78
C ARG A 205 -0.26 -7.27 -2.57
N PRO A 206 -0.53 -8.14 -1.59
CA PRO A 206 0.39 -8.37 -0.47
C PRO A 206 1.76 -8.93 -0.89
N LEU A 207 1.83 -9.61 -2.04
CA LEU A 207 3.04 -10.26 -2.56
C LEU A 207 3.85 -9.31 -3.45
N SER A 208 3.21 -8.62 -4.40
CA SER A 208 3.89 -7.75 -5.36
C SER A 208 2.98 -6.68 -5.96
N GLY A 209 3.37 -5.42 -5.82
CA GLY A 209 2.62 -4.26 -6.31
C GLY A 209 2.75 -4.08 -7.82
N GLY A 210 3.87 -4.54 -8.40
CA GLY A 210 4.07 -4.58 -9.85
C GLY A 210 3.23 -5.67 -10.52
N ALA A 211 3.19 -6.87 -9.93
CA ALA A 211 2.35 -7.95 -10.44
C ALA A 211 0.85 -7.63 -10.28
N ALA A 212 0.45 -7.05 -9.15
CA ALA A 212 -0.92 -6.57 -8.93
C ALA A 212 -1.31 -5.47 -9.94
N ARG A 213 -0.39 -4.56 -10.28
CA ARG A 213 -0.61 -3.57 -11.37
C ARG A 213 -0.85 -4.27 -12.70
N GLY A 214 -0.10 -5.33 -13.01
CA GLY A 214 -0.32 -6.15 -14.20
C GLY A 214 -1.71 -6.79 -14.22
N MET A 215 -2.20 -7.29 -13.07
CA MET A 215 -3.57 -7.81 -12.96
C MET A 215 -4.62 -6.72 -13.17
N MET A 216 -4.42 -5.55 -12.57
CA MET A 216 -5.32 -4.40 -12.76
C MET A 216 -5.44 -4.02 -14.24
N VAL A 217 -4.30 -3.94 -14.95
CA VAL A 217 -4.28 -3.68 -16.40
C VAL A 217 -4.99 -4.80 -17.16
N SER A 218 -4.74 -6.06 -16.80
CA SER A 218 -5.43 -7.21 -17.41
C SER A 218 -6.95 -7.12 -17.24
N THR A 219 -7.44 -6.78 -16.04
CA THR A 219 -8.87 -6.58 -15.77
C THR A 219 -9.44 -5.47 -16.66
N MET A 220 -8.73 -4.34 -16.82
CA MET A 220 -9.15 -3.24 -17.70
C MET A 220 -9.21 -3.66 -19.17
N THR A 221 -8.24 -4.44 -19.64
CA THR A 221 -8.24 -4.94 -21.02
C THR A 221 -9.36 -5.96 -21.26
N THR A 222 -9.68 -6.81 -20.27
CA THR A 222 -10.70 -7.85 -20.40
C THR A 222 -12.13 -7.33 -20.28
N PHE A 223 -12.40 -6.46 -19.29
CA PHE A 223 -13.76 -6.02 -18.97
C PHE A 223 -14.07 -4.58 -19.38
N GLY A 224 -13.06 -3.83 -19.83
CA GLY A 224 -13.16 -2.40 -20.13
C GLY A 224 -12.80 -1.53 -18.90
N PRO A 225 -12.16 -0.37 -19.10
CA PRO A 225 -11.59 0.46 -18.03
C PRO A 225 -12.63 1.01 -17.04
N ASP A 226 -13.88 1.16 -17.48
CA ASP A 226 -15.00 1.67 -16.68
C ASP A 226 -15.84 0.57 -16.02
N SER A 227 -15.49 -0.71 -16.22
CA SER A 227 -16.21 -1.82 -15.58
C SER A 227 -16.06 -1.81 -14.06
N PHE A 228 -17.05 -2.40 -13.37
CA PHE A 228 -17.01 -2.56 -11.91
C PHE A 228 -15.73 -3.27 -11.45
N ALA A 229 -15.35 -4.36 -12.13
CA ALA A 229 -14.14 -5.11 -11.83
C ALA A 229 -12.87 -4.25 -12.01
N SER A 230 -12.80 -3.41 -13.04
CA SER A 230 -11.68 -2.52 -13.29
C SER A 230 -11.56 -1.40 -12.26
N LYS A 231 -12.68 -0.81 -11.82
CA LYS A 231 -12.70 0.17 -10.73
C LYS A 231 -12.25 -0.47 -9.42
N LEU A 232 -12.78 -1.65 -9.09
CA LEU A 232 -12.39 -2.40 -7.89
C LEU A 232 -10.90 -2.79 -7.90
N SER A 233 -10.38 -3.31 -9.02
CA SER A 233 -8.95 -3.58 -9.20
C SER A 233 -8.09 -2.31 -9.03
N GLY A 234 -8.59 -1.16 -9.51
CA GLY A 234 -7.98 0.14 -9.28
C GLY A 234 -7.88 0.49 -7.79
N ILE A 235 -8.96 0.27 -7.03
CA ILE A 235 -8.99 0.50 -5.59
C ILE A 235 -7.99 -0.41 -4.88
N PHE A 236 -7.98 -1.72 -5.17
CA PHE A 236 -7.01 -2.66 -4.58
C PHE A 236 -5.56 -2.26 -4.87
N GLN A 237 -5.26 -1.83 -6.09
CA GLN A 237 -3.92 -1.41 -6.47
C GLN A 237 -3.48 -0.12 -5.75
N GLY A 238 -4.43 0.74 -5.38
CA GLY A 238 -4.16 2.02 -4.69
C GLY A 238 -4.17 1.94 -3.17
N ALA A 239 -4.60 0.81 -2.59
CA ALA A 239 -5.08 0.71 -1.20
C ALA A 239 -4.02 0.44 -0.10
N SER A 240 -3.00 -0.37 -0.36
CA SER A 240 -1.99 -0.75 0.65
C SER A 240 -0.65 -1.04 0.00
N ASP A 241 0.44 -1.09 0.76
CA ASP A 241 1.75 -1.54 0.27
C ASP A 241 1.85 -3.08 0.26
N THR A 242 2.98 -3.59 -0.24
CA THR A 242 3.22 -5.03 -0.38
C THR A 242 3.71 -5.66 0.92
N THR A 243 2.81 -6.28 1.70
CA THR A 243 3.13 -6.93 2.99
C THR A 243 4.39 -7.80 2.98
N PHE A 244 4.47 -8.81 2.10
CA PHE A 244 5.61 -9.73 2.10
C PHE A 244 6.90 -9.08 1.63
N TYR A 245 6.81 -8.13 0.69
CA TYR A 245 7.96 -7.39 0.20
C TYR A 245 8.51 -6.43 1.26
N VAL A 246 7.65 -5.69 1.96
CA VAL A 246 8.03 -4.79 3.06
C VAL A 246 8.73 -5.57 4.17
N VAL A 247 8.18 -6.74 4.53
CA VAL A 247 8.79 -7.67 5.49
C VAL A 247 10.14 -8.18 5.00
N ALA A 248 10.23 -8.65 3.76
CA ALA A 248 11.47 -9.18 3.17
C ALA A 248 12.57 -8.13 3.10
N VAL A 249 12.26 -6.92 2.61
CA VAL A 249 13.20 -5.81 2.51
C VAL A 249 13.67 -5.39 3.90
N TYR A 250 12.73 -5.15 4.82
CA TYR A 250 13.07 -4.62 6.13
C TYR A 250 13.77 -5.66 6.99
N PHE A 251 13.14 -6.80 7.27
CA PHE A 251 13.73 -7.83 8.12
C PHE A 251 14.92 -8.52 7.48
N GLY A 252 14.95 -8.65 6.14
CA GLY A 252 16.12 -9.13 5.41
C GLY A 252 17.32 -8.19 5.52
N SER A 253 17.11 -6.86 5.47
CA SER A 253 18.22 -5.89 5.60
C SER A 253 18.92 -5.94 6.98
N VAL A 254 18.15 -6.25 8.03
CA VAL A 254 18.64 -6.30 9.43
C VAL A 254 18.78 -7.71 10.01
N ASN A 255 18.66 -8.76 9.17
CA ASN A 255 18.77 -10.18 9.53
C ASN A 255 17.85 -10.64 10.68
N ILE A 256 16.62 -10.13 10.74
CA ILE A 256 15.60 -10.63 11.67
C ILE A 256 15.09 -11.98 11.15
N ARG A 257 15.12 -13.01 11.99
CA ARG A 257 14.66 -14.37 11.68
C ARG A 257 13.24 -14.64 12.19
N ASN A 258 12.89 -14.05 13.33
CA ASN A 258 11.58 -14.23 13.95
C ASN A 258 10.75 -12.93 13.83
N THR A 259 9.76 -12.97 12.93
CA THR A 259 8.86 -11.84 12.65
C THR A 259 7.70 -11.71 13.65
N ARG A 260 7.59 -12.66 14.60
CA ARG A 260 6.53 -12.73 15.62
C ARG A 260 5.13 -12.66 14.99
N TYR A 261 4.36 -11.62 15.31
CA TYR A 261 3.00 -11.41 14.82
C TYR A 261 2.92 -10.35 13.71
N ALA A 262 4.05 -9.90 13.15
CA ALA A 262 4.06 -8.85 12.13
C ALA A 262 3.29 -9.24 10.88
N ILE A 263 3.65 -10.37 10.25
CA ILE A 263 3.03 -10.83 9.00
C ILE A 263 1.51 -11.03 9.19
N GLY A 264 1.12 -11.72 10.26
CA GLY A 264 -0.30 -11.95 10.55
C GLY A 264 -1.08 -10.65 10.77
N SER A 265 -0.49 -9.66 11.44
CA SER A 265 -1.15 -8.36 11.66
C SER A 265 -1.30 -7.58 10.35
N MET A 266 -0.30 -7.62 9.48
CA MET A 266 -0.32 -6.98 8.18
C MET A 266 -1.33 -7.63 7.24
N LEU A 267 -1.39 -8.96 7.18
CA LEU A 267 -2.37 -9.68 6.36
C LEU A 267 -3.81 -9.46 6.84
N LEU A 268 -4.04 -9.33 8.16
CA LEU A 268 -5.36 -8.98 8.68
C LEU A 268 -5.76 -7.53 8.32
N ALA A 269 -4.81 -6.59 8.33
CA ALA A 269 -5.04 -5.24 7.86
C ALA A 269 -5.32 -5.19 6.34
N ASP A 270 -4.57 -5.97 5.55
CA ASP A 270 -4.83 -6.14 4.11
C ASP A 270 -6.23 -6.71 3.86
N LEU A 271 -6.64 -7.74 4.62
CA LEU A 271 -7.98 -8.32 4.51
C LEU A 271 -9.07 -7.29 4.82
N ALA A 272 -8.91 -6.50 5.89
CA ALA A 272 -9.83 -5.41 6.19
C ALA A 272 -9.89 -4.37 5.07
N GLY A 273 -8.74 -4.04 4.47
CA GLY A 273 -8.65 -3.19 3.28
C GLY A 273 -9.42 -3.77 2.09
N VAL A 274 -9.25 -5.07 1.82
CA VAL A 274 -9.97 -5.76 0.73
C VAL A 274 -11.48 -5.73 0.94
N ILE A 275 -11.95 -6.04 2.15
CA ILE A 275 -13.39 -6.01 2.48
C ILE A 275 -13.92 -4.58 2.32
N THR A 276 -13.20 -3.59 2.84
CA THR A 276 -13.58 -2.17 2.74
C THR A 276 -13.65 -1.71 1.29
N ALA A 277 -12.67 -2.11 0.45
CA ALA A 277 -12.65 -1.79 -0.97
C ALA A 277 -13.84 -2.38 -1.72
N ILE A 278 -14.23 -3.63 -1.43
CA ILE A 278 -15.40 -4.26 -2.03
C ILE A 278 -16.67 -3.48 -1.65
N ILE A 279 -16.85 -3.19 -0.36
CA ILE A 279 -18.01 -2.45 0.15
C ILE A 279 -18.09 -1.05 -0.51
N LEU A 280 -16.99 -0.30 -0.50
CA LEU A 280 -16.96 1.04 -1.10
C LEU A 280 -17.17 0.99 -2.61
N CYS A 281 -16.63 -0.01 -3.31
CA CYS A 281 -16.86 -0.15 -4.75
C CYS A 281 -18.35 -0.38 -5.04
N TYR A 282 -19.05 -1.20 -4.25
CA TYR A 282 -20.51 -1.33 -4.36
C TYR A 282 -21.26 -0.05 -3.99
N LEU A 283 -20.83 0.68 -2.97
CA LEU A 283 -21.48 1.94 -2.58
C LEU A 283 -21.32 3.05 -3.62
N PHE A 284 -20.16 3.15 -4.26
CA PHE A 284 -19.86 4.20 -5.24
C PHE A 284 -20.26 3.83 -6.67
N PHE A 285 -20.17 2.54 -7.03
CA PHE A 285 -20.31 2.07 -8.42
C PHE A 285 -21.26 0.86 -8.56
N GLY A 286 -21.95 0.45 -7.50
CA GLY A 286 -22.86 -0.69 -7.55
C GLY A 286 -24.17 -0.39 -8.28
N SER A 287 -24.62 0.87 -8.23
CA SER A 287 -25.85 1.38 -8.87
C SER A 287 -25.67 1.83 -10.32
N SER A 288 -24.44 1.90 -10.83
CA SER A 288 -24.18 2.16 -12.24
C SER A 288 -24.36 0.86 -13.03
N MET A 289 -25.62 0.56 -13.37
CA MET A 289 -26.03 -0.27 -14.50
C MET A 289 -27.01 0.53 -15.34
#